data_AF-A0A523JBI3-F1
#
_entry.id   AF-A0A523JBI3-F1
#
_cell.length_a   1.000
_cell.length_b   1.000
_cell.length_c   1.000
_cell.angle_alpha   90.00
_cell.angle_beta   90.00
_cell.angle_gamma   90.00
#
_symmetry.space_group_name_H-M   'P 1'
#
loop_
_entity.id
_entity.type
_entity.pdbx_description
1 polymer ?
#
loop_
_entity_poly.entity_id
_entity_poly.type
_entity_poly.pdbx_seq_one_letter_code
_entity_poly.pdbx_strand_id
1 'polypeptide(L)'
;MTFRKFKILNIEDNAPIKENAIPIVFNLDHIVSVKPINILVRGDVIKGYWIRLSNGKKYKALEIPIELKELLAKEKLDDVHNQQFDNPQQEIMLN
;
A
#
# COMPACT_ATOMS: atom_id res chain seq x y z
N MET A 1 22.04 1.56 -1.16
CA MET A 1 21.45 1.88 -2.48
C MET A 1 20.93 0.61 -3.12
N THR A 2 19.65 0.33 -2.90
CA THR A 2 19.00 -0.91 -3.34
C THR A 2 17.93 -0.58 -4.35
N PHE A 3 18.12 -0.98 -5.61
CA PHE A 3 17.15 -0.72 -6.68
C PHE A 3 16.26 -1.92 -6.94
N ARG A 4 14.97 -1.66 -7.20
CA ARG A 4 14.00 -2.71 -7.57
C ARG A 4 13.02 -2.25 -8.62
N LYS A 5 12.50 -3.22 -9.37
CA LYS A 5 11.49 -3.02 -10.42
C LYS A 5 10.09 -2.97 -9.80
N PHE A 6 9.31 -2.01 -10.27
CA PHE A 6 7.92 -1.80 -9.95
C PHE A 6 7.13 -1.74 -11.25
N LYS A 7 5.85 -2.03 -11.18
CA LYS A 7 4.93 -1.82 -12.30
C LYS A 7 3.97 -0.70 -11.93
N ILE A 8 4.24 0.50 -12.40
CA ILE A 8 3.44 1.68 -12.11
C ILE A 8 2.31 1.84 -13.12
N LEU A 9 1.19 2.36 -12.66
CA LEU A 9 0.07 2.72 -13.52
C LEU A 9 0.29 4.16 -14.03
N ASN A 10 0.48 4.30 -15.33
CA ASN A 10 0.48 5.56 -16.03
C ASN A 10 -0.98 5.96 -16.29
N ILE A 11 -1.56 6.74 -15.39
CA ILE A 11 -2.92 7.24 -15.57
C ILE A 11 -2.83 8.48 -16.45
N GLU A 12 -2.67 8.27 -17.76
CA GLU A 12 -3.22 9.20 -18.74
C GLU A 12 -4.68 8.76 -18.98
N ASP A 13 -5.61 9.71 -18.81
CA ASP A 13 -7.01 9.52 -18.40
C ASP A 13 -7.89 8.56 -19.23
N ASN A 14 -7.41 7.94 -20.32
CA ASN A 14 -8.27 7.20 -21.25
C ASN A 14 -7.75 5.87 -21.80
N ALA A 15 -6.59 5.33 -21.39
CA ALA A 15 -6.06 4.08 -21.97
C ALA A 15 -6.31 2.80 -21.11
N PRO A 16 -6.30 1.58 -21.71
CA PRO A 16 -6.57 0.33 -21.00
C PRO A 16 -5.51 0.00 -19.94
N ILE A 17 -5.91 -0.58 -18.80
CA ILE A 17 -5.02 -0.89 -17.65
C ILE A 17 -3.77 -1.69 -18.06
N LYS A 18 -3.92 -2.67 -18.97
CA LYS A 18 -2.81 -3.50 -19.45
C LYS A 18 -1.78 -2.71 -20.27
N GLU A 19 -2.23 -1.68 -20.97
CA GLU A 19 -1.38 -0.84 -21.84
C GLU A 19 -0.75 0.32 -21.05
N ASN A 20 -1.37 0.71 -19.93
CA ASN A 20 -0.92 1.80 -19.08
C ASN A 20 0.00 1.37 -17.93
N ALA A 21 0.40 0.11 -17.85
CA ALA A 21 1.28 -0.38 -16.79
C ALA A 21 2.74 -0.38 -17.25
N ILE A 22 3.54 0.56 -16.74
CA ILE A 22 4.93 0.75 -17.17
C ILE A 22 5.89 0.17 -16.11
N PRO A 23 6.88 -0.65 -16.51
CA PRO A 23 7.95 -1.05 -15.61
C PRO A 23 8.86 0.14 -15.29
N ILE A 24 9.09 0.40 -14.01
CA ILE A 24 10.00 1.45 -13.54
C ILE A 24 10.92 0.90 -12.45
N VAL A 25 12.11 1.49 -12.31
CA VAL A 25 13.05 1.15 -11.24
C VAL A 25 13.07 2.27 -10.21
N PHE A 26 12.85 1.93 -8.94
CA PHE A 26 13.01 2.87 -7.83
C PHE A 26 14.15 2.42 -6.91
N ASN A 27 14.84 3.40 -6.32
CA ASN A 27 15.73 3.17 -5.19
C ASN A 27 14.86 3.01 -3.93
N LEU A 28 14.95 1.85 -3.27
CA LEU A 28 14.19 1.55 -2.06
C LEU A 28 14.53 2.50 -0.91
N ASP A 29 15.76 3.00 -0.85
CA ASP A 29 16.22 3.93 0.19
C ASP A 29 15.46 5.29 0.15
N HIS A 30 14.76 5.57 -0.96
CA HIS A 30 13.94 6.77 -1.13
C HIS A 30 12.44 6.49 -0.99
N ILE A 31 12.02 5.26 -0.72
CA ILE A 31 10.61 4.94 -0.47
C ILE A 31 10.30 5.26 1.00
N VAL A 32 9.35 6.16 1.22
CA VAL A 32 8.89 6.55 2.55
C VAL A 32 7.73 5.68 3.01
N SER A 33 6.83 5.30 2.09
CA SER A 33 5.74 4.39 2.41
C SER A 33 5.19 3.69 1.19
N VAL A 34 4.67 2.48 1.43
CA VAL A 34 3.86 1.74 0.48
C VAL A 34 2.55 1.38 1.17
N LYS A 35 1.40 1.66 0.56
CA LYS A 35 0.10 1.30 1.15
C LYS A 35 -0.77 0.55 0.14
N PRO A 36 -1.40 -0.58 0.51
CA PRO A 36 -2.35 -1.23 -0.37
C PRO A 36 -3.58 -0.33 -0.58
N ILE A 37 -4.06 -0.24 -1.83
CA ILE A 37 -5.22 0.56 -2.22
C ILE A 37 -6.09 -0.20 -3.21
N ASN A 38 -7.36 0.19 -3.30
CA ASN A 38 -8.25 -0.17 -4.39
C ASN A 38 -8.22 0.97 -5.42
N ILE A 39 -7.98 0.64 -6.69
CA ILE A 39 -7.93 1.59 -7.80
C ILE A 39 -9.15 1.33 -8.67
N LEU A 40 -10.00 2.35 -8.85
CA LEU A 40 -11.09 2.30 -9.81
C LEU A 40 -10.54 2.65 -11.19
N VAL A 41 -10.66 1.74 -12.15
CA VAL A 41 -10.28 1.98 -13.54
C VAL A 41 -11.36 1.44 -14.46
N ARG A 42 -11.95 2.32 -15.28
CA ARG A 42 -12.99 1.99 -16.28
C ARG A 42 -14.18 1.18 -15.70
N GLY A 43 -14.56 1.46 -14.45
CA GLY A 43 -15.67 0.79 -13.76
C GLY A 43 -15.26 -0.46 -12.98
N ASP A 44 -14.06 -0.99 -13.18
CA ASP A 44 -13.53 -2.12 -12.43
C ASP A 44 -12.66 -1.65 -11.25
N VAL A 45 -12.77 -2.38 -10.14
CA VAL A 45 -11.93 -2.16 -8.95
C VAL A 45 -10.77 -3.16 -8.97
N ILE A 46 -9.54 -2.65 -9.11
CA ILE A 46 -8.32 -3.46 -9.05
C ILE A 46 -7.53 -3.16 -7.78
N LYS A 47 -6.83 -4.17 -7.26
CA LYS A 47 -5.91 -3.99 -6.12
C LYS A 47 -4.58 -3.44 -6.62
N GLY A 48 -4.04 -2.46 -5.89
CA GLY A 48 -2.75 -1.87 -6.17
C GLY A 48 -2.11 -1.29 -4.91
N TYR A 49 -1.11 -0.43 -5.12
CA TYR A 49 -0.30 0.14 -4.05
C TYR A 49 -0.07 1.63 -4.30
N TRP A 50 -0.14 2.43 -3.25
CA TRP A 50 0.34 3.80 -3.23
C TRP A 50 1.80 3.82 -2.78
N ILE A 51 2.71 4.33 -3.60
CA ILE A 51 4.12 4.48 -3.27
C ILE A 51 4.40 5.96 -3.06
N ARG A 52 4.93 6.33 -1.90
CA ARG A 52 5.41 7.68 -1.59
C ARG A 52 6.93 7.69 -1.55
N LEU A 53 7.55 8.59 -2.31
CA LEU A 53 8.99 8.81 -2.29
C LEU A 53 9.37 9.97 -1.37
N SER A 54 10.63 10.00 -0.93
CA SER A 54 11.19 11.03 -0.04
C SER A 54 11.19 12.43 -0.66
N ASN A 55 11.25 12.53 -1.98
CA ASN A 55 11.12 13.78 -2.72
C ASN A 55 9.66 14.29 -2.87
N GLY A 56 8.70 13.66 -2.19
CA GLY A 56 7.30 14.04 -2.21
C GLY A 56 6.49 13.47 -3.38
N LYS A 57 7.13 12.83 -4.37
CA LYS A 57 6.42 12.19 -5.50
C LYS A 57 5.62 10.98 -5.03
N LYS A 58 4.48 10.75 -5.70
CA LYS A 58 3.53 9.69 -5.41
C LYS A 58 3.24 8.90 -6.69
N TYR A 59 3.19 7.58 -6.57
CA TYR A 59 2.90 6.68 -7.69
C TYR A 59 1.86 5.65 -7.28
N LYS A 60 1.01 5.26 -8.23
CA LYS A 60 0.17 4.07 -8.09
C LYS A 60 0.88 2.91 -8.78
N ALA A 61 0.99 1.78 -8.10
CA ALA A 61 1.60 0.57 -8.64
C ALA A 61 0.62 -0.59 -8.62
N LEU A 62 0.68 -1.42 -9.65
CA LEU A 62 -0.03 -2.70 -9.71
C LEU A 62 0.79 -3.81 -9.05
N GLU A 63 2.11 -3.72 -9.18
CA GLU A 63 3.04 -4.73 -8.64
C GLU A 63 4.22 -4.03 -7.95
N ILE A 64 4.55 -4.55 -6.77
CA ILE A 64 5.70 -4.15 -5.95
C ILE A 64 6.64 -5.36 -5.75
N PRO A 65 7.94 -5.15 -5.49
CA PRO A 65 8.91 -6.20 -5.15
C PRO A 65 8.46 -7.08 -3.99
N ILE A 66 8.88 -8.35 -3.99
CA ILE A 66 8.47 -9.33 -2.99
C ILE A 66 8.89 -8.94 -1.57
N GLU A 67 10.07 -8.32 -1.43
CA GLU A 67 10.60 -7.91 -0.15
C GLU A 67 9.70 -6.86 0.53
N LEU A 68 9.10 -5.96 -0.26
CA LEU A 68 8.14 -4.97 0.25
C LEU A 68 6.78 -5.59 0.56
N LYS A 69 6.37 -6.65 -0.14
CA LYS A 69 5.14 -7.39 0.19
C LYS A 69 5.25 -8.07 1.54
N GLU A 70 6.40 -8.68 1.84
CA GLU A 70 6.66 -9.35 3.11
C GLU A 70 6.63 -8.37 4.29
N LEU A 71 7.21 -7.18 4.12
CA LEU A 71 7.15 -6.14 5.14
C LEU A 71 5.71 -5.67 5.40
N LEU A 72 4.92 -5.45 4.34
CA LEU A 72 3.50 -5.09 4.49
C LEU A 72 2.65 -6.21 5.13
N ALA A 73 3.01 -7.46 4.89
CA ALA A 73 2.32 -8.59 5.52
C ALA A 73 2.61 -8.68 7.02
N LYS A 74 3.84 -8.34 7.44
CA LYS A 74 4.23 -8.25 8.86
C LYS A 74 3.49 -7.11 9.58
N GLU A 75 3.45 -5.91 8.99
CA GLU A 75 2.72 -4.77 9.57
C GLU A 75 1.22 -5.10 9.82
N LYS A 76 0.57 -5.80 8.88
CA LYS A 76 -0.81 -6.25 9.07
C LYS A 76 -0.99 -7.26 10.20
N LEU A 77 0.01 -8.07 10.49
CA LEU A 77 -0.04 -9.06 11.56
C LEU A 77 0.08 -8.37 12.93
N ASP A 78 0.89 -7.32 13.01
CA ASP A 78 1.09 -6.51 14.21
C ASP A 78 -0.14 -5.64 14.54
N ASP A 79 -0.86 -5.13 13.52
CA ASP A 79 -2.13 -4.41 13.69
C ASP A 79 -3.22 -5.30 14.34
N VAL A 80 -3.20 -6.62 14.12
CA VAL A 80 -4.16 -7.55 14.74
C VAL A 80 -3.79 -7.83 16.20
N HIS A 81 -2.51 -7.82 16.56
CA HIS A 81 -2.07 -8.08 17.93
C HIS A 81 -2.35 -6.93 18.90
N ASN A 82 -2.51 -5.69 18.41
CA ASN A 82 -2.83 -4.51 19.22
C ASN A 82 -4.34 -4.28 19.47
N GLN A 83 -5.21 -5.23 19.11
CA GLN A 83 -6.66 -5.14 19.38
C GLN A 83 -7.14 -5.91 20.61
N GLN A 84 -6.23 -6.34 21.50
CA GLN A 84 -6.63 -6.97 22.76
C GLN A 84 -6.05 -6.19 23.94
N PHE A 85 -6.94 -5.92 24.90
CA PHE A 85 -6.72 -5.34 26.24
C PHE A 85 -6.75 -3.82 26.39
N ASP A 86 -7.93 -3.24 26.19
CA ASP A 86 -8.39 -2.13 27.04
C ASP A 86 -9.84 -2.40 27.46
N ASN A 87 -10.01 -3.09 28.58
CA ASN A 87 -11.24 -2.96 29.36
C ASN A 87 -10.92 -3.00 30.86
N PRO A 88 -10.45 -1.89 31.45
CA PRO A 88 -10.39 -1.75 32.89
C PRO A 88 -11.58 -0.93 33.40
N GLN A 89 -12.25 -1.49 34.42
CA GLN A 89 -13.14 -0.86 35.42
C GLN A 89 -14.65 -0.85 35.08
N GLN A 90 -15.49 -1.69 35.70
CA GLN A 90 -15.88 -1.81 37.13
C GLN A 90 -17.06 -0.88 37.53
N GLU A 91 -18.15 -1.55 37.94
CA GLU A 91 -18.90 -1.34 39.20
C GLU A 91 -20.08 -0.34 39.27
N ILE A 92 -21.18 -0.83 39.89
CA ILE A 92 -22.26 -0.19 40.67
C ILE A 92 -23.26 0.80 39.97
N MET A 93 -24.59 0.85 40.18
CA MET A 93 -25.52 0.38 41.23
C MET A 93 -26.95 0.14 40.71
N LEU A 94 -27.71 -0.63 41.51
CA LEU A 94 -29.16 -0.57 41.83
C LEU A 94 -30.18 -0.04 40.79
N ASN A 95 -31.19 -0.86 40.52
CA ASN A 95 -32.53 -0.70 41.10
C ASN A 95 -33.30 -2.03 41.11
#